data_AF-A0A8B9VAF1-F1
#
_entry.id   AF-A0A8B9VAF1-F1
#
_cell.length_a   1.000
_cell.length_b   1.000
_cell.length_c   1.000
_cell.angle_alpha   90.00
_cell.angle_beta   90.00
_cell.angle_gamma   90.00
#
_symmetry.space_group_name_H-M   'P 1'
#
loop_
_entity.id
_entity.type
_entity.pdbx_description
1 polymer ?
#
loop_
_entity_poly.entity_id
_entity_poly.type
_entity_poly.pdbx_seq_one_letter_code
_entity_poly.pdbx_strand_id
1 'polypeptide(L)'
;RPLYFCYLPSVCGNCKALFIRFFYNASSQRCEEFIYGGCGGNRNNFETKRECFQACSHIRNRPHRQSPPRAAGPLLPPGAMLGPAPLLTPRLSAPGAR
;
A
#
# COMPACT_ATOMS: atom_id res chain seq x y z
N ARG A 1 14.27 -1.75 -6.54
CA ARG A 1 14.17 -2.83 -7.55
C ARG A 1 12.85 -2.65 -8.29
N PRO A 2 12.85 -2.20 -9.55
CA PRO A 2 11.62 -1.86 -10.24
C PRO A 2 10.82 -3.13 -10.55
N LEU A 3 9.55 -3.14 -10.17
CA LEU A 3 8.59 -4.23 -10.38
C LEU A 3 7.92 -4.15 -11.76
N TYR A 4 8.63 -3.57 -12.75
CA TYR A 4 8.06 -3.31 -14.08
C TYR A 4 7.62 -4.61 -14.77
N PHE A 5 8.33 -5.72 -14.51
CA PHE A 5 8.02 -7.00 -15.14
C PHE A 5 6.65 -7.54 -14.72
N CYS A 6 6.13 -7.17 -13.55
CA CYS A 6 4.81 -7.59 -13.10
C CYS A 6 3.67 -6.97 -13.93
N TYR A 7 3.95 -5.98 -14.77
CA TYR A 7 3.00 -5.39 -15.71
C TYR A 7 3.12 -5.97 -17.12
N LEU A 8 4.08 -6.88 -17.35
CA LEU A 8 4.21 -7.54 -18.65
C LEU A 8 3.08 -8.56 -18.83
N PRO A 9 2.61 -8.79 -20.07
CA PRO A 9 1.64 -9.83 -20.36
C PRO A 9 2.24 -11.23 -20.10
N SER A 10 1.39 -12.24 -19.94
CA SER A 10 1.84 -13.63 -20.03
C SER A 10 2.31 -13.95 -21.46
N VAL A 11 3.37 -14.75 -21.58
CA VAL A 11 3.95 -15.12 -22.88
C VAL A 11 4.18 -16.63 -22.92
N CYS A 12 3.43 -17.33 -23.78
CA CYS A 12 3.62 -18.75 -24.02
C CYS A 12 5.00 -19.06 -24.63
N GLY A 13 5.45 -18.21 -25.56
CA GLY A 13 6.71 -18.37 -26.29
C GLY A 13 6.59 -19.38 -27.44
N ASN A 14 7.73 -19.75 -28.03
CA ASN A 14 7.78 -20.48 -29.31
C ASN A 14 7.93 -22.00 -29.17
N CYS A 15 8.19 -22.50 -27.96
CA CYS A 15 8.25 -23.94 -27.69
C CYS A 15 6.84 -24.53 -27.49
N LYS A 16 6.72 -25.86 -27.61
CA LYS A 16 5.43 -26.58 -27.65
C LYS A 16 5.15 -27.46 -26.42
N ALA A 17 5.91 -27.30 -25.34
CA ALA A 17 5.59 -27.99 -24.09
C ALA A 17 4.37 -27.36 -23.42
N LEU A 18 3.73 -28.09 -22.51
CA LEU A 18 2.55 -27.61 -21.79
C LEU A 18 2.87 -27.52 -20.30
N PHE A 19 3.41 -26.37 -19.89
CA PHE A 19 3.65 -26.08 -18.48
C PHE A 19 2.58 -25.12 -17.95
N ILE A 20 1.88 -25.53 -16.90
CA ILE A 20 1.02 -24.61 -16.14
C ILE A 20 1.93 -23.71 -15.29
N ARG A 21 1.82 -22.40 -15.51
CA ARG A 21 2.57 -21.36 -14.80
C ARG A 21 1.64 -20.25 -14.37
N PHE A 22 2.14 -19.36 -13.52
CA PHE A 22 1.40 -18.21 -13.01
C PHE A 22 2.01 -16.92 -13.53
N PHE A 23 1.17 -15.95 -13.86
CA PHE A 23 1.57 -14.57 -14.14
C PHE A 23 0.72 -13.62 -13.30
N TYR A 24 1.26 -12.45 -12.98
CA TYR A 24 0.51 -11.39 -12.33
C TYR A 24 -0.30 -10.61 -13.35
N ASN A 25 -1.62 -10.65 -13.24
CA ASN A 25 -2.52 -9.82 -14.02
C ASN A 25 -2.76 -8.51 -13.27
N ALA A 26 -2.19 -7.40 -13.77
CA ALA A 26 -2.29 -6.10 -13.12
C ALA A 26 -3.72 -5.52 -13.14
N SER A 27 -4.55 -5.92 -14.10
CA SER A 27 -5.94 -5.46 -14.22
C SER A 27 -6.83 -6.08 -13.15
N SER A 28 -6.72 -7.40 -12.95
CA SER A 28 -7.43 -8.11 -11.87
C SER A 28 -6.72 -8.06 -10.52
N GLN A 29 -5.43 -7.71 -10.53
CA GLN A 29 -4.50 -7.72 -9.40
C GLN A 29 -4.31 -9.10 -8.76
N ARG A 30 -4.41 -10.15 -9.57
CA ARG A 30 -4.30 -11.53 -9.13
C ARG A 30 -3.21 -12.26 -9.90
N CYS A 31 -2.66 -13.30 -9.27
CA CYS A 31 -1.88 -14.29 -9.97
C CYS A 31 -2.80 -15.32 -10.62
N GLU A 32 -2.77 -15.36 -11.95
CA GLU A 32 -3.61 -16.19 -12.81
C GLU A 32 -2.75 -17.24 -13.53
N GLU A 33 -3.36 -18.37 -13.86
CA GLU A 33 -2.68 -19.45 -14.57
C GLU A 33 -2.59 -19.16 -16.07
N PHE A 34 -1.52 -19.61 -16.69
CA PHE A 34 -1.36 -19.60 -18.14
C PHE A 34 -0.48 -20.78 -18.59
N ILE A 35 -0.54 -21.10 -19.89
CA ILE A 35 0.31 -22.12 -20.50
C ILE A 35 1.62 -21.49 -20.95
N TYR A 36 2.73 -22.04 -20.49
CA TYR A 36 4.07 -21.72 -20.95
C TYR A 36 4.63 -22.84 -21.83
N GLY A 37 5.09 -22.46 -23.03
CA GLY A 37 5.63 -23.35 -24.05
C GLY A 37 6.97 -23.99 -23.68
N GLY A 38 7.66 -23.48 -22.65
CA GLY A 38 8.96 -23.97 -22.19
C GLY A 38 10.17 -23.11 -22.60
N CYS A 39 10.00 -22.19 -23.55
CA CYS A 39 11.03 -21.21 -23.95
C CYS A 39 10.40 -19.91 -24.44
N GLY A 40 11.18 -18.81 -24.49
CA GLY A 40 10.74 -17.55 -25.10
C GLY A 40 9.69 -16.75 -24.30
N GLY A 41 9.57 -17.02 -23.00
CA GLY A 41 8.72 -16.25 -22.09
C GLY A 41 9.36 -14.95 -21.61
N ASN A 42 8.71 -14.29 -20.64
CA ASN A 42 9.27 -13.13 -19.94
C ASN A 42 9.30 -13.37 -18.41
N ARG A 43 9.68 -12.34 -17.65
CA ARG A 43 9.84 -12.42 -16.18
C ARG A 43 8.52 -12.50 -15.40
N ASN A 44 7.37 -12.27 -16.02
CA ASN A 44 6.05 -12.49 -15.41
C ASN A 44 5.61 -13.95 -15.59
N ASN A 45 6.43 -14.88 -15.10
CA ASN A 45 6.23 -16.32 -15.23
C ASN A 45 6.79 -17.00 -13.98
N PHE A 46 5.91 -17.63 -13.21
CA PHE A 46 6.24 -18.24 -11.93
C PHE A 46 5.71 -19.68 -11.89
N GLU A 47 6.40 -20.56 -11.17
CA GLU A 47 5.99 -21.96 -11.04
C GLU A 47 4.80 -22.11 -10.10
N THR A 48 4.73 -21.27 -9.07
CA THR A 48 3.64 -21.31 -8.09
C THR A 48 2.94 -19.97 -7.95
N LYS A 49 1.64 -20.04 -7.59
CA LYS A 49 0.82 -18.87 -7.26
C LYS A 49 1.45 -18.03 -6.14
N ARG A 50 2.05 -18.70 -5.14
CA ARG A 50 2.68 -18.05 -3.98
C ARG A 50 3.87 -17.18 -4.39
N GLU A 51 4.73 -17.70 -5.25
CA GLU A 51 5.90 -16.94 -5.77
C GLU A 51 5.46 -15.71 -6.55
N CYS A 52 4.46 -15.88 -7.43
CA CYS A 52 3.88 -14.75 -8.16
C CYS A 52 3.36 -13.66 -7.20
N PHE A 53 2.61 -14.04 -6.17
CA PHE A 53 2.09 -13.07 -5.19
C PHE A 53 3.23 -12.42 -4.41
N GLN A 54 4.23 -13.16 -3.95
CA GLN A 54 5.36 -12.58 -3.23
C GLN A 54 6.16 -11.59 -4.10
N ALA A 55 6.28 -11.88 -5.39
CA ALA A 55 6.99 -11.01 -6.33
C ALA A 55 6.21 -9.71 -6.65
N CYS A 56 4.88 -9.80 -6.80
CA CYS A 56 4.09 -8.75 -7.43
C CYS A 56 2.96 -8.15 -6.55
N SER A 57 2.67 -8.71 -5.37
CA SER A 57 1.60 -8.17 -4.48
C SER A 57 1.87 -6.77 -3.94
N HIS A 58 3.14 -6.37 -3.82
CA HIS A 58 3.54 -5.07 -3.27
C HIS A 58 3.54 -3.92 -4.30
N ILE A 59 3.12 -4.17 -5.54
CA ILE A 59 3.08 -3.13 -6.59
C ILE A 59 2.16 -1.97 -6.19
N ARG A 60 1.11 -2.25 -5.41
CA ARG A 60 0.22 -1.21 -4.88
C ARG A 60 0.80 -0.47 -3.67
N ASN A 61 1.91 -0.95 -3.09
CA ASN A 61 2.40 -0.44 -1.81
C ASN A 61 3.92 -0.60 -1.62
N ARG A 62 4.69 -0.08 -2.59
CA ARG A 62 5.99 0.49 -2.24
C ARG A 62 5.93 1.99 -2.49
N PRO A 63 5.60 2.82 -1.49
CA PRO A 63 6.25 4.11 -1.43
C PRO A 63 7.74 3.79 -1.49
N HIS A 64 8.39 4.21 -2.56
CA HIS A 64 9.76 3.90 -2.90
C HIS A 64 10.70 4.50 -1.86
N ARG A 65 10.81 3.95 -0.64
CA ARG A 65 11.74 4.39 0.41
C ARG A 65 11.97 5.91 0.46
N GLN A 66 10.89 6.64 0.25
CA GLN A 66 10.66 7.99 0.70
C GLN A 66 9.36 7.85 1.48
N SER A 67 9.39 7.02 2.53
CA SER A 67 8.70 7.48 3.73
C SER A 67 9.19 8.92 3.91
N PRO A 68 8.31 9.94 3.89
CA PRO A 68 8.68 11.23 4.44
C PRO A 68 9.34 10.95 5.78
N PRO A 69 10.44 11.63 6.17
CA PRO A 69 10.95 11.46 7.51
C PRO A 69 9.74 11.59 8.42
N ARG A 70 9.49 10.56 9.24
CA ARG A 70 8.43 10.58 10.24
C ARG A 70 8.51 11.98 10.83
N ALA A 71 7.49 12.81 10.62
CA ALA A 71 7.46 14.09 11.28
C ALA A 71 7.60 13.73 12.76
N ALA A 72 8.77 14.02 13.33
CA ALA A 72 8.94 14.00 14.76
C ALA A 72 7.99 15.09 15.21
N GLY A 73 6.76 14.70 15.54
CA GLY A 73 5.84 15.57 16.23
C GLY A 73 6.59 16.16 17.43
N PRO A 74 6.30 17.41 17.82
CA PRO A 74 7.00 18.02 18.94
C PRO A 74 6.88 17.07 20.14
N LEU A 75 8.02 16.72 20.74
CA LEU A 75 8.03 16.04 22.04
C LEU A 75 7.29 16.96 23.01
N LEU A 76 6.04 16.62 23.35
CA LEU A 76 5.38 17.28 24.47
C LEU A 76 6.20 16.98 25.74
N PRO A 77 6.55 17.99 26.54
CA PRO A 77 7.19 17.74 27.82
C PRO A 77 6.20 17.02 28.76
N PRO A 78 6.65 16.04 29.55
CA PRO A 78 5.82 15.46 30.59
C PRO A 78 5.57 16.52 31.67
N GLY A 79 4.31 16.95 31.84
CA GLY A 79 3.95 17.83 32.96
C GLY A 79 2.86 18.89 32.75
N ALA A 80 2.15 18.93 31.63
CA ALA A 80 1.03 19.88 31.47
C ALA A 80 -0.19 19.43 32.29
N MET A 81 -0.21 19.78 33.58
CA MET A 81 -1.42 19.71 34.41
C MET A 81 -2.39 20.79 33.94
N LEU A 82 -3.48 20.37 33.31
CA LEU A 82 -4.63 21.22 33.01
C LEU A 82 -5.20 21.74 34.34
N GLY A 83 -4.87 22.98 34.70
CA GLY A 83 -5.49 23.66 35.82
C GLY A 83 -7.01 23.78 35.58
N PRO A 84 -7.83 23.76 36.65
CA PRO A 84 -9.27 23.92 36.50
C PRO A 84 -9.60 25.29 35.92
N ALA A 85 -10.45 25.31 34.90
CA ALA A 85 -10.95 26.53 34.29
C ALA A 85 -11.66 27.42 35.34
N PRO A 86 -11.46 28.74 35.32
CA PRO A 86 -12.23 29.62 36.19
C PRO A 86 -13.70 29.53 35.79
N LEU A 87 -14.57 29.24 36.76
CA LEU A 87 -16.02 29.33 36.60
C LEU A 87 -16.35 30.79 36.28
N LEU A 88 -16.71 31.06 35.02
CA LEU A 88 -17.30 32.33 34.63
C LEU A 88 -18.61 32.51 35.41
N THR A 89 -18.58 33.37 36.43
CA THR A 89 -19.79 33.84 37.10
C THR A 89 -20.67 34.55 36.07
N PRO A 90 -21.96 34.23 35.96
CA PRO A 90 -22.86 35.00 35.11
C PRO A 90 -23.00 36.40 35.70
N ARG A 91 -22.71 37.44 34.90
CA ARG A 91 -23.05 38.82 35.27
C ARG A 91 -24.57 38.93 35.32
N LEU A 92 -25.14 38.95 36.52
CA LEU A 92 -26.53 39.30 36.76
C LEU A 92 -26.72 40.76 36.33
N SER A 93 -27.37 40.98 35.19
CA SER A 93 -27.76 42.33 34.77
C SER A 93 -28.98 42.74 35.58
N ALA A 94 -28.81 43.73 36.46
CA ALA A 94 -29.88 44.32 37.24
C ALA A 94 -30.94 44.97 36.32
N PRO A 95 -32.24 44.92 36.67
CA PRO A 95 -33.25 45.73 36.01
C PRO A 95 -33.33 47.10 36.69
N GLY A 96 -33.40 48.19 35.92
CA GLY A 96 -33.83 49.45 36.54
C GLY A 96 -33.56 50.74 35.77
N ALA A 97 -34.67 51.43 35.48
CA ALA A 97 -34.85 52.89 35.40
C ALA A 97 -34.20 53.59 34.19
N ARG A 98 -34.92 54.30 33.32
CA ARG A 98 -36.12 55.15 33.47
C ARG A 98 -36.90 55.20 32.17
#